data_AF-A0A1V2NLT8-F1
#
_entry.id   AF-A0A1V2NLT8-F1
#
_cell.length_a   1.000
_cell.length_b   1.000
_cell.length_c   1.000
_cell.angle_alpha   90.00
_cell.angle_beta   90.00
_cell.angle_gamma   90.00
#
_symmetry.space_group_name_H-M   'P 1'
#
loop_
_entity.id
_entity.type
_entity.pdbx_description
1 polymer ?
#
loop_
_entity_poly.entity_id
_entity_poly.type
_entity_poly.pdbx_seq_one_letter_code
_entity_poly.pdbx_strand_id
1 'polypeptide(L)' 'MDDIWAAVLWPLLPTLAVSVSFFFILRGVIRMDRTERKAYARIEAQERAKRGLPASDGTTR' A
#
# COMPACT_ATOMS: atom_id res chain seq x y z
N MET A 1 32.79 -21.45 -14.97
CA MET A 1 31.40 -21.09 -15.34
C MET A 1 30.83 -20.07 -14.37
N ASP A 2 31.26 -20.06 -13.11
CA ASP A 2 30.85 -19.09 -12.09
C ASP A 2 31.18 -17.63 -12.44
N ASP A 3 32.31 -17.39 -13.11
CA ASP A 3 32.72 -16.05 -13.55
C ASP A 3 31.73 -15.43 -14.55
N ILE A 4 31.09 -16.26 -15.39
CA ILE A 4 30.10 -15.80 -16.38
C ILE A 4 28.85 -15.32 -15.65
N TRP A 5 28.40 -16.06 -14.63
CA TRP A 5 27.25 -15.68 -13.82
C TRP A 5 27.54 -14.44 -12.97
N ALA A 6 28.73 -14.35 -12.38
CA ALA A 6 29.15 -13.17 -11.62
C ALA A 6 29.22 -11.90 -12.49
N ALA A 7 29.79 -12.01 -13.69
CA ALA A 7 29.90 -10.90 -14.65
C ALA A 7 28.53 -10.38 -15.12
N VAL A 8 27.52 -11.24 -15.17
CA VAL A 8 26.14 -10.87 -15.57
C VAL A 8 25.35 -10.34 -14.38
N LEU A 9 25.44 -10.97 -13.22
CA LEU A 9 24.62 -10.62 -12.05
C LEU A 9 25.02 -9.30 -11.40
N TRP A 10 26.32 -8.98 -11.37
CA TRP A 10 26.84 -7.77 -10.75
C TRP A 10 26.31 -6.46 -11.37
N PRO A 11 26.30 -6.29 -12.71
CA PRO A 11 25.72 -5.10 -13.34
C PRO A 11 24.18 -5.10 -13.36
N LEU A 12 23.52 -6.27 -13.25
CA LEU A 12 22.06 -6.36 -13.17
C LEU A 12 21.49 -5.97 -11.80
N LEU A 13 22.26 -6.24 -10.74
CA LEU A 13 21.89 -5.91 -9.36
C LEU A 13 21.43 -4.45 -9.16
N PRO A 14 22.15 -3.41 -9.62
CA PRO A 14 21.71 -2.03 -9.43
C PRO A 14 20.39 -1.73 -10.13
N THR A 15 20.16 -2.24 -11.35
CA THR A 15 18.90 -2.03 -12.08
C THR A 15 17.73 -2.73 -11.39
N LEU A 16 17.97 -3.95 -10.89
CA LEU A 16 16.97 -4.72 -10.15
C LEU A 16 16.66 -4.05 -8.81
N ALA A 17 17.68 -3.58 -8.09
CA ALA A 17 17.51 -2.88 -6.82
C ALA A 17 16.65 -1.62 -6.98
N VAL A 18 16.90 -0.81 -8.02
CA VAL A 18 16.08 0.37 -8.32
C VAL A 18 14.65 -0.03 -8.68
N SER A 19 14.47 -1.04 -9.54
CA SER A 19 13.14 -1.50 -9.98
C SER A 19 12.30 -2.04 -8.80
N VAL A 20 12.92 -2.84 -7.95
CA VAL A 20 12.30 -3.39 -6.74
C VAL A 20 11.94 -2.27 -5.75
N SER A 21 12.86 -1.34 -5.51
CA SER A 21 12.62 -0.19 -4.64
C SER A 21 11.46 0.68 -5.14
N PHE A 22 11.45 1.00 -6.43
CA PHE A 22 10.38 1.76 -7.07
C PHE A 22 9.03 1.03 -6.97
N PHE A 23 9.00 -0.28 -7.21
CA PHE A 23 7.78 -1.08 -7.06
C PHE A 23 7.26 -1.06 -5.62
N PHE A 24 8.14 -1.18 -4.62
CA PHE A 24 7.73 -1.10 -3.21
C PHE A 24 7.17 0.27 -2.85
N ILE A 25 7.75 1.36 -3.36
CA ILE A 25 7.23 2.72 -3.17
C ILE A 25 5.83 2.84 -3.78
N LEU A 26 5.66 2.48 -5.06
CA LEU A 26 4.38 2.57 -5.74
C LEU A 26 3.30 1.70 -5.07
N ARG A 27 3.67 0.46 -4.69
CA ARG A 27 2.80 -0.45 -3.93
C ARG A 27 2.43 0.16 -2.58
N GLY A 28 3.37 0.81 -1.90
CA GLY A 28 3.16 1.48 -0.62
C GLY A 28 2.13 2.60 -0.73
N VAL A 29 2.31 3.50 -1.71
CA VAL A 29 1.39 4.61 -1.96
C VAL A 29 -0.03 4.12 -2.28
N ILE A 30 -0.16 3.14 -3.20
CA ILE A 30 -1.47 2.58 -3.58
C ILE A 30 -2.15 1.85 -2.39
N ARG A 31 -1.37 1.18 -1.53
CA ARG A 31 -1.88 0.49 -0.34
C ARG A 31 -2.30 1.50 0.75
N MET A 32 -1.56 2.59 0.89
CA MET A 32 -1.81 3.63 1.88
C MET A 32 -3.14 4.35 1.60
N ASP A 33 -3.42 4.74 0.35
CA ASP A 33 -4.71 5.38 -0.02
C ASP A 33 -5.93 4.52 0.37
N ARG A 34 -5.83 3.19 0.21
CA ARG A 34 -6.88 2.25 0.65
C ARG A 34 -6.99 2.10 2.17
N THR A 35 -5.90 2.32 2.89
CA THR A 35 -5.85 2.17 4.35
C THR A 35 -6.39 3.43 5.02
N GLU A 36 -6.06 4.61 4.49
CA GLU A 36 -6.57 5.88 5.00
C GLU A 36 -8.10 5.95 4.89
N ARG A 37 -8.67 5.61 3.74
CA ARG A 37 -10.14 5.56 3.57
C ARG A 37 -10.81 4.61 4.59
N LYS A 38 -10.20 3.46 4.86
CA LYS A 38 -10.72 2.49 5.84
C LYS A 38 -10.55 2.97 7.28
N ALA A 39 -9.45 3.64 7.59
CA ALA A 39 -9.19 4.17 8.92
C ALA A 39 -10.15 5.31 9.25
N TYR A 40 -10.38 6.26 8.33
CA TYR A 40 -11.36 7.34 8.50
C TYR A 40 -12.78 6.78 8.71
N ALA A 41 -13.21 5.82 7.88
CA ALA A 41 -14.53 5.20 8.03
C ALA A 41 -14.69 4.48 9.39
N ARG A 42 -13.61 3.84 9.88
CA ARG A 42 -13.62 3.15 11.17
C ARG A 42 -13.68 4.12 12.35
N ILE A 43 -12.96 5.25 12.27
CA ILE A 43 -12.96 6.29 13.31
C ILE A 43 -14.34 6.98 13.35
N GLU A 44 -14.91 7.33 12.20
CA GLU A 44 -16.22 7.97 12.12
C GLU A 44 -17.35 7.05 12.63
N ALA A 45 -17.27 5.74 12.35
CA ALA A 45 -18.19 4.75 12.91
C ALA A 45 -18.08 4.65 14.45
N GLN A 46 -16.87 4.73 15.00
CA GLN A 46 -16.66 4.75 16.45
C GLN A 46 -17.18 6.04 17.10
N GLU A 47 -17.01 7.20 16.45
CA GLU A 47 -17.55 8.47 16.94
C GLU A 47 -19.08 8.51 16.87
N ARG A 48 -19.68 8.01 15.79
CA ARG A 48 -21.16 7.89 15.68
C ARG A 48 -21.73 6.94 16.73
N ALA A 49 -21.10 5.79 16.95
CA ALA A 49 -21.51 4.84 17.99
C ALA A 49 -21.42 5.46 19.39
N LYS A 50 -20.35 6.22 19.68
CA LYS A 50 -20.23 6.96 20.95
C LYS A 50 -21.25 8.09 21.10
N ARG A 51 -21.69 8.69 19.99
CA ARG A 51 -22.72 9.74 19.98
C ARG A 51 -24.15 9.20 19.89
N GLY A 52 -24.32 7.87 19.82
CA GLY A 52 -25.63 7.24 19.71
C GLY A 52 -26.35 7.49 18.37
N LEU A 53 -25.62 7.93 17.34
CA LEU A 53 -26.19 8.10 16.00
C LEU A 53 -26.28 6.74 15.29
N PRO A 54 -27.36 6.48 14.53
CA PRO A 54 -27.48 5.27 13.73
C PRO A 54 -26.32 5.20 12.72
N ALA A 55 -25.92 3.96 12.37
CA ALA A 55 -24.95 3.75 11.30
C ALA A 55 -25.47 4.45 10.04
N SER A 56 -24.62 5.25 9.39
CA SER A 56 -24.95 5.83 8.10
C SER A 56 -25.08 4.68 7.12
N ASP A 57 -26.32 4.20 6.92
CA ASP A 57 -26.64 3.26 5.85
C ASP A 57 -26.16 3.88 4.54
N GLY A 58 -25.21 3.21 3.89
CA GLY A 58 -24.76 3.53 2.53
C GLY A 58 -25.84 3.23 1.48
N THR A 59 -27.12 3.42 1.81
CA THR A 59 -28.27 3.22 0.95
C THR A 59 -28.89 4.56 0.65
N THR A 60 -28.27 5.31 -0.24
CA THR A 60 -29.01 6.27 -1.05
C THR A 60 -28.33 6.45 -2.41
N ARG A 61 -28.86 5.67 -3.35
CA ARG A 61 -28.91 5.85 -4.81
C ARG A 61 -27.79 5.27 -5.66
#